data_AF-A0A931P3E5-F1
#
_entry.id   AF-A0A931P3E5-F1
#
_cell.length_a   1.000
_cell.length_b   1.000
_cell.length_c   1.000
_cell.angle_alpha   90.00
_cell.angle_beta   90.00
_cell.angle_gamma   90.00
#
_symmetry.space_group_name_H-M   'P 1'
#
loop_
_entity.id
_entity.type
_entity.pdbx_description
1 polymer ?
#
loop_
_entity_poly.entity_id
_entity_poly.type
_entity_poly.pdbx_seq_one_letter_code
_entity_poly.pdbx_strand_id
1 'polypeptide(L)'
;MIRVDTADTIAAISSPNGPALRSIVRLSGPDCWGVVSRVLKGAPDSQPGAPASFGCVTREESGSYAIPGRLQSWPAGRSYTGQASVELHLDVPNVLADRVLRQCVEAGARLAEPGEFTFRAYAKGRIDLARAEAVAGIFQATTPEQLQVALGQLAGGLGQRIDRLRGRLLDLTAWLEATLDFVEEADVDPISRNVVAEELRGSAWELRRLSEVESKRDRTVSSRRIVLVGRPNAGKSHLFNALCGATGRALVSPVAGTTRDYLEARAELAPGRSVIVVDTAGEYETAEPIDARSQDLGRRERLLADLFLVCVPVDAAAAEVAAFEAVLPGNVPRVIVRTKADLGGPEAEERSASVRVSAATGLGIAELRQALTDRLDGLEPEIDTVVAGTRVRVGEALRSAGRSLAQAAETMAASGGDELVAIDLRAAVEALDVVAGKDATEEVLDRIFSRFCIGK
;
A
#
# COMPACT_ATOMS: atom_id res chain seq x y z
N MET A 1 9.66 -18.50 -9.43
CA MET A 1 10.59 -18.07 -10.48
C MET A 1 9.81 -17.92 -11.76
N ILE A 2 9.21 -16.75 -11.96
CA ILE A 2 8.57 -16.38 -13.22
C ILE A 2 9.71 -16.07 -14.22
N ARG A 3 10.25 -17.10 -14.88
CA ARG A 3 10.94 -16.93 -16.16
C ARG A 3 9.86 -16.74 -17.23
N VAL A 4 9.17 -15.60 -17.21
CA VAL A 4 8.20 -15.29 -18.27
C VAL A 4 8.98 -14.80 -19.47
N ASP A 5 9.19 -15.72 -20.41
CA ASP A 5 9.48 -15.35 -21.79
C ASP A 5 8.34 -14.47 -22.29
N THR A 6 8.66 -13.24 -22.71
CA THR A 6 7.67 -12.31 -23.25
C THR A 6 7.54 -12.40 -24.77
N ALA A 7 8.30 -13.30 -25.41
CA ALA A 7 8.28 -13.51 -26.85
C ALA A 7 7.20 -14.50 -27.32
N ASP A 8 6.57 -15.24 -26.41
CA ASP A 8 5.47 -16.15 -26.74
C ASP A 8 4.08 -15.45 -26.67
N THR A 9 3.06 -16.16 -27.17
CA THR A 9 1.67 -15.71 -27.09
C THR A 9 0.95 -16.43 -25.96
N ILE A 10 0.34 -15.68 -25.05
CA ILE A 10 -0.42 -16.24 -23.94
C ILE A 10 -1.92 -16.12 -24.14
N ALA A 11 -2.67 -17.04 -23.52
CA ALA A 11 -4.11 -17.06 -23.49
C ALA A 11 -4.65 -17.37 -22.09
N ALA A 12 -5.79 -16.79 -21.73
CA ALA A 12 -6.52 -17.11 -20.49
C ALA A 12 -8.00 -16.70 -20.60
N ILE A 13 -8.84 -17.26 -19.73
CA ILE A 13 -10.17 -16.71 -19.46
C ILE A 13 -10.02 -15.48 -18.57
N SER A 14 -10.59 -14.34 -18.98
CA SER A 14 -10.53 -13.07 -18.22
C SER A 14 -11.88 -12.67 -17.60
N SER A 15 -12.90 -13.53 -17.71
CA SER A 15 -14.17 -13.38 -16.98
C SER A 15 -14.14 -14.11 -15.64
N PRO A 16 -14.91 -13.68 -14.62
CA PRO A 16 -14.97 -14.34 -13.33
C PRO A 16 -15.36 -15.83 -13.41
N ASN A 17 -14.89 -16.62 -12.46
CA ASN A 17 -15.31 -18.00 -12.29
C ASN A 17 -16.74 -18.06 -11.72
N GLY A 18 -17.65 -18.77 -12.40
CA GLY A 18 -19.02 -18.98 -11.92
C GLY A 18 -20.04 -18.99 -13.06
N PRO A 19 -21.35 -19.12 -12.73
CA PRO A 19 -22.41 -18.99 -13.72
C PRO A 19 -22.42 -17.57 -14.29
N ALA A 20 -22.08 -17.43 -15.57
CA ALA A 20 -22.07 -16.16 -16.29
C ALA A 20 -22.71 -16.33 -17.67
N LEU A 21 -23.44 -15.31 -18.13
CA LEU A 21 -24.01 -15.27 -19.48
C LEU A 21 -22.92 -15.13 -20.55
N ARG A 22 -21.78 -14.53 -20.18
CA ARG A 22 -20.67 -14.22 -21.07
C ARG A 22 -19.35 -14.66 -20.48
N SER A 23 -18.50 -15.21 -21.34
CA SER A 23 -17.12 -15.55 -21.04
C SER A 23 -16.19 -14.82 -21.99
N ILE A 24 -15.02 -14.40 -21.50
CA ILE A 24 -14.01 -13.72 -22.31
C ILE A 24 -12.75 -14.57 -22.33
N VAL A 25 -12.27 -14.92 -23.53
CA VAL A 25 -10.95 -15.52 -23.73
C VAL A 25 -10.02 -14.45 -24.29
N ARG A 26 -8.98 -14.12 -23.55
CA ARG A 26 -8.02 -13.07 -23.87
C ARG A 26 -6.71 -13.68 -24.34
N LEU A 27 -6.11 -13.12 -25.38
CA LEU A 27 -4.76 -13.46 -25.83
C LEU A 27 -3.87 -12.23 -25.94
N SER A 28 -2.57 -12.40 -25.69
CA SER A 28 -1.56 -11.36 -25.87
C SER A 28 -0.20 -11.92 -26.27
N GLY A 29 0.45 -11.31 -27.26
CA GLY A 29 1.75 -11.74 -27.78
C GLY A 29 1.90 -11.55 -29.30
N PRO A 30 3.05 -11.91 -29.88
CA PRO A 30 3.34 -11.65 -31.29
C PRO A 30 2.53 -12.49 -32.28
N ASP A 31 2.06 -13.68 -31.89
CA ASP A 31 1.28 -14.60 -32.75
C ASP A 31 -0.22 -14.61 -32.41
N CYS A 32 -0.74 -13.61 -31.70
CA CYS A 32 -2.17 -13.52 -31.38
C CYS A 32 -3.08 -13.71 -32.60
N TRP A 33 -2.72 -13.10 -33.72
CA TRP A 33 -3.53 -13.18 -34.94
C TRP A 33 -3.43 -14.55 -35.60
N GLY A 34 -2.25 -15.17 -35.63
CA GLY A 34 -2.07 -16.51 -36.17
C GLY A 34 -2.86 -17.56 -35.39
N VAL A 35 -2.93 -17.43 -34.06
CA VAL A 35 -3.81 -18.25 -33.20
C VAL A 35 -5.28 -18.04 -33.57
N VAL A 36 -5.72 -16.78 -33.63
CA VAL A 36 -7.12 -16.44 -33.96
C VAL A 36 -7.55 -16.96 -35.33
N SER A 37 -6.74 -16.82 -36.37
CA SER A 37 -7.05 -17.28 -37.72
C SER A 37 -7.26 -18.80 -37.81
N ARG A 38 -6.59 -19.55 -36.93
CA ARG A 38 -6.68 -21.01 -36.81
C ARG A 38 -7.85 -21.47 -35.94
N VAL A 39 -8.32 -20.66 -35.00
CA VAL A 39 -9.42 -21.02 -34.09
C VAL A 39 -10.78 -20.49 -34.59
N LEU A 40 -10.81 -19.38 -35.31
CA LEU A 40 -12.05 -18.68 -35.70
C LEU A 40 -12.30 -18.69 -37.22
N LYS A 41 -13.58 -18.60 -37.58
CA LYS A 41 -14.10 -18.21 -38.90
C LYS A 41 -14.69 -16.79 -38.79
N GLY A 42 -14.56 -15.99 -39.85
CA GLY A 42 -15.10 -14.62 -39.92
C GLY A 42 -14.15 -13.52 -39.46
N ALA A 43 -12.93 -13.87 -39.01
CA ALA A 43 -11.87 -12.89 -38.80
C ALA A 43 -11.22 -12.49 -40.15
N PRO A 44 -10.76 -11.24 -40.33
CA PRO A 44 -9.99 -10.83 -41.50
C PRO A 44 -8.66 -11.59 -41.64
N ASP A 45 -8.14 -11.68 -42.87
CA ASP A 45 -6.88 -12.40 -43.16
C ASP A 45 -5.67 -11.83 -42.40
N SER A 46 -5.69 -10.53 -42.08
CA SER A 46 -4.61 -9.85 -41.37
C SER A 46 -5.15 -8.99 -40.22
N GLN A 47 -4.31 -8.78 -39.20
CA GLN A 47 -4.69 -7.98 -38.04
C GLN A 47 -4.90 -6.52 -38.48
N PRO A 48 -6.01 -5.88 -38.08
CA PRO A 48 -6.20 -4.46 -38.33
C PRO A 48 -5.14 -3.60 -37.65
N GLY A 49 -4.68 -2.54 -38.34
CA GLY A 49 -3.73 -1.56 -37.80
C GLY A 49 -4.32 -0.60 -36.74
N ALA A 50 -5.58 -0.78 -36.38
CA ALA A 50 -6.28 -0.03 -35.34
C ALA A 50 -7.22 -0.95 -34.54
N PRO A 51 -7.64 -0.54 -33.34
CA PRO A 51 -8.63 -1.30 -32.58
C PRO A 51 -9.90 -1.56 -33.40
N ALA A 52 -10.35 -2.82 -33.43
CA ALA A 52 -11.46 -3.23 -34.29
C ALA A 52 -12.26 -4.38 -33.66
N SER A 53 -13.51 -4.55 -34.11
CA SER A 53 -14.43 -5.58 -33.63
C SER A 53 -15.11 -6.31 -34.80
N PHE A 54 -15.20 -7.63 -34.70
CA PHE A 54 -15.76 -8.52 -35.73
C PHE A 54 -16.73 -9.53 -35.12
N GLY A 55 -17.78 -9.90 -35.86
CA GLY A 55 -18.50 -11.13 -35.57
C GLY A 55 -17.65 -12.33 -35.99
N CYS A 56 -17.63 -13.37 -35.17
CA CYS A 56 -16.85 -14.58 -35.47
C CYS A 56 -17.58 -15.82 -34.97
N VAL A 57 -17.14 -16.97 -35.47
CA VAL A 57 -17.60 -18.28 -34.99
C VAL A 57 -16.37 -19.17 -34.82
N THR A 58 -16.31 -19.96 -33.75
CA THR A 58 -15.22 -20.94 -33.60
C THR A 58 -15.28 -21.99 -34.70
N ARG A 59 -14.11 -22.49 -35.12
CA ARG A 59 -14.03 -23.60 -36.07
C ARG A 59 -14.50 -24.87 -35.38
N GLU A 60 -15.30 -25.64 -36.12
CA GLU A 60 -15.72 -26.97 -35.68
C GLU A 60 -14.54 -27.93 -35.77
N GLU A 61 -14.21 -28.56 -34.64
CA GLU A 61 -13.47 -29.80 -34.61
C GLU A 61 -14.45 -30.97 -34.60
N SER A 62 -14.01 -32.16 -35.04
CA SER A 62 -14.87 -33.34 -35.13
C SER A 62 -15.58 -33.61 -33.80
N GLY A 63 -16.92 -33.56 -33.80
CA GLY A 63 -17.75 -33.72 -32.59
C GLY A 63 -17.91 -32.46 -31.72
N SER A 64 -17.58 -31.27 -32.22
CA SER A 64 -17.79 -29.98 -31.55
C SER A 64 -18.95 -29.18 -32.13
N TYR A 65 -19.56 -28.35 -31.29
CA TYR A 65 -20.42 -27.25 -31.74
C TYR A 65 -19.58 -26.02 -32.09
N ALA A 66 -19.98 -25.32 -33.16
CA ALA A 66 -19.48 -24.00 -33.48
C ALA A 66 -20.05 -22.97 -32.48
N ILE A 67 -19.21 -22.13 -31.90
CA ILE A 67 -19.60 -21.15 -30.89
C ILE A 67 -19.54 -19.76 -31.53
N PRO A 68 -20.67 -19.05 -31.68
CA PRO A 68 -20.68 -17.67 -32.13
C PRO A 68 -20.11 -16.75 -31.04
N GLY A 69 -19.45 -15.69 -31.46
CA GLY A 69 -18.87 -14.70 -30.57
C GLY A 69 -18.51 -13.40 -31.27
N ARG A 70 -17.88 -12.50 -30.52
CA ARG A 70 -17.34 -11.25 -31.02
C ARG A 70 -15.85 -11.18 -30.72
N LEU A 71 -15.05 -10.99 -31.76
CA LEU A 71 -13.61 -10.79 -31.67
C LEU A 71 -13.32 -9.30 -31.57
N GLN A 72 -12.62 -8.88 -30.51
CA GLN A 72 -12.01 -7.56 -30.40
C GLN A 72 -10.50 -7.69 -30.58
N SER A 73 -9.90 -6.74 -31.30
CA SER A 73 -8.48 -6.75 -31.65
C SER A 73 -7.82 -5.42 -31.33
N TRP A 74 -6.61 -5.48 -30.78
CA TRP A 74 -5.73 -4.33 -30.57
C TRP A 74 -4.33 -4.66 -31.14
N PRO A 75 -3.81 -3.84 -32.06
CA PRO A 75 -2.44 -4.00 -32.53
C PRO A 75 -1.42 -3.64 -31.44
N ALA A 76 -0.16 -4.04 -31.65
CA ALA A 76 0.94 -3.69 -30.76
C ALA A 76 1.03 -2.16 -30.54
N GLY A 77 1.40 -1.75 -29.32
CA GLY A 77 1.42 -0.36 -28.88
C GLY A 77 0.04 0.24 -28.53
N ARG A 78 -1.07 -0.42 -28.90
CA ARG A 78 -2.44 0.05 -28.63
C ARG A 78 -3.27 -0.87 -27.72
N SER A 79 -2.62 -1.84 -27.07
CA SER A 79 -3.24 -2.79 -26.15
C SER A 79 -2.80 -2.59 -24.69
N TYR A 80 -3.48 -3.22 -23.74
CA TYR A 80 -3.09 -3.21 -22.33
C TYR A 80 -1.63 -3.63 -22.08
N THR A 81 -1.19 -4.74 -22.66
CA THR A 81 0.17 -5.28 -22.47
C THR A 81 1.23 -4.54 -23.30
N GLY A 82 0.81 -3.72 -24.27
CA GLY A 82 1.70 -3.13 -25.28
C GLY A 82 2.03 -4.08 -26.44
N GLN A 83 1.71 -5.37 -26.35
CA GLN A 83 1.85 -6.35 -27.44
C GLN A 83 0.56 -6.43 -28.28
N ALA A 84 0.57 -7.08 -29.44
CA ALA A 84 -0.69 -7.40 -30.09
C ALA A 84 -1.58 -8.20 -29.12
N SER A 85 -2.87 -7.88 -29.07
CA SER A 85 -3.81 -8.51 -28.15
C SER A 85 -5.17 -8.66 -28.81
N VAL A 86 -5.89 -9.69 -28.41
CA VAL A 86 -7.24 -9.98 -28.88
C VAL A 86 -8.08 -10.48 -27.72
N GLU A 87 -9.38 -10.21 -27.79
CA GLU A 87 -10.37 -10.73 -26.85
C GLU A 87 -11.52 -11.35 -27.62
N LEU A 88 -11.87 -12.58 -27.24
CA LEU A 88 -13.00 -13.30 -27.77
C LEU A 88 -14.12 -13.30 -26.74
N HIS A 89 -15.18 -12.57 -27.06
CA HIS A 89 -16.38 -12.41 -26.23
C HIS A 89 -17.40 -13.46 -26.66
N LEU A 90 -17.68 -14.42 -25.78
CA LEU A 90 -18.53 -15.58 -26.04
C LEU A 90 -19.77 -15.52 -25.15
N ASP A 91 -20.96 -15.64 -25.71
CA ASP A 91 -22.23 -15.75 -24.96
C ASP A 91 -22.44 -17.20 -24.49
N VAL A 92 -21.46 -17.75 -23.75
CA VAL A 92 -21.45 -19.15 -23.28
C VAL A 92 -20.94 -19.26 -21.84
N PRO A 93 -21.28 -20.36 -21.13
CA PRO A 93 -20.70 -20.67 -19.83
C PRO A 93 -19.19 -20.94 -19.89
N ASN A 94 -18.48 -20.77 -18.77
CA ASN A 94 -17.03 -20.97 -18.67
C ASN A 94 -16.54 -22.34 -19.16
N VAL A 95 -17.35 -23.41 -19.06
CA VAL A 95 -16.98 -24.74 -19.56
C VAL A 95 -16.75 -24.74 -21.08
N LEU A 96 -17.59 -24.00 -21.83
CA LEU A 96 -17.40 -23.84 -23.27
C LEU A 96 -16.27 -22.86 -23.59
N ALA A 97 -16.05 -21.85 -22.75
CA ALA A 97 -14.91 -20.95 -22.89
C ALA A 97 -13.57 -21.66 -22.65
N ASP A 98 -13.50 -22.60 -21.69
CA ASP A 98 -12.32 -23.44 -21.44
C ASP A 98 -11.97 -24.28 -22.67
N ARG A 99 -12.99 -24.78 -23.38
CA ARG A 99 -12.78 -25.47 -24.65
C ARG A 99 -12.13 -24.56 -25.69
N VAL A 100 -12.62 -23.33 -25.84
CA VAL A 100 -12.04 -22.37 -26.79
C VAL A 100 -10.63 -21.97 -26.37
N LEU A 101 -10.37 -21.82 -25.07
CA LEU A 101 -9.02 -21.61 -24.54
C LEU A 101 -8.08 -22.77 -24.92
N ARG A 102 -8.53 -24.03 -24.80
CA ARG A 102 -7.74 -25.20 -25.23
C ARG A 102 -7.44 -25.17 -26.73
N GLN A 103 -8.41 -24.80 -27.56
CA GLN A 103 -8.18 -24.62 -29.00
C GLN A 103 -7.14 -23.53 -29.28
N CYS A 104 -7.14 -22.43 -28.52
CA CYS A 104 -6.09 -21.43 -28.61
C CYS A 104 -4.71 -21.99 -28.23
N VAL A 105 -4.64 -22.86 -27.21
CA VAL A 105 -3.40 -23.51 -26.78
C VAL A 105 -2.88 -24.51 -27.81
N GLU A 106 -3.75 -25.33 -28.37
CA GLU A 106 -3.42 -26.25 -29.47
C GLU A 106 -3.01 -25.49 -30.73
N ALA A 107 -3.58 -24.30 -30.92
CA ALA A 107 -3.12 -23.33 -31.90
C ALA A 107 -1.87 -22.55 -31.45
N GLY A 108 -1.08 -23.01 -30.47
CA GLY A 108 0.25 -22.46 -30.19
C GLY A 108 0.28 -21.25 -29.26
N ALA A 109 -0.83 -20.90 -28.60
CA ALA A 109 -0.76 -20.07 -27.40
C ALA A 109 -0.31 -20.91 -26.20
N ARG A 110 0.30 -20.28 -25.19
CA ARG A 110 0.52 -20.87 -23.87
C ARG A 110 -0.54 -20.36 -22.90
N LEU A 111 -0.89 -21.15 -21.88
CA LEU A 111 -1.69 -20.64 -20.76
C LEU A 111 -0.93 -19.53 -20.01
N ALA A 112 -1.58 -18.41 -19.78
CA ALA A 112 -1.01 -17.32 -19.00
C ALA A 112 -0.82 -17.72 -17.52
N GLU A 113 0.27 -17.25 -16.93
CA GLU A 113 0.50 -17.32 -15.49
C GLU A 113 -0.31 -16.24 -14.73
N PRO A 114 -0.52 -16.40 -13.41
CA PRO A 114 -1.11 -15.35 -12.58
C PRO A 114 -0.42 -14.01 -12.76
N GLY A 115 -1.20 -12.96 -13.08
CA GLY A 115 -0.67 -11.60 -13.26
C GLY A 115 0.14 -11.35 -14.53
N GLU A 116 0.35 -12.35 -15.39
CA GLU A 116 1.28 -12.27 -16.52
C GLU A 116 0.92 -11.14 -17.52
N PHE A 117 -0.37 -10.90 -17.78
CA PHE A 117 -0.81 -9.78 -18.61
C PHE A 117 -0.38 -8.41 -18.04
N THR A 118 -0.45 -8.24 -16.72
CA THR A 118 0.04 -7.02 -16.05
C THR A 118 1.55 -6.93 -16.12
N PHE A 119 2.23 -8.05 -15.85
CA PHE A 119 3.68 -8.13 -15.89
C PHE A 119 4.21 -7.71 -17.27
N ARG A 120 3.59 -8.19 -18.36
CA ARG A 120 3.93 -7.79 -19.73
C ARG A 120 3.71 -6.29 -19.98
N ALA A 121 2.63 -5.72 -19.45
CA ALA A 121 2.40 -4.27 -19.52
C ALA A 121 3.51 -3.48 -18.81
N TYR A 122 3.93 -3.94 -17.63
CA TYR A 122 5.05 -3.37 -16.88
C TYR A 122 6.38 -3.52 -17.63
N ALA A 123 6.71 -4.72 -18.11
CA ALA A 123 7.93 -5.00 -18.86
C ALA A 123 8.04 -4.21 -20.18
N LYS A 124 6.92 -3.84 -20.79
CA LYS A 124 6.86 -2.94 -21.96
C LYS A 124 6.83 -1.44 -21.61
N GLY A 125 6.94 -1.09 -20.33
CA GLY A 125 6.90 0.29 -19.86
C GLY A 125 5.54 0.98 -20.05
N ARG A 126 4.45 0.22 -20.27
CA ARG A 126 3.09 0.78 -20.40
C ARG A 126 2.56 1.28 -19.06
N ILE A 127 2.98 0.61 -17.98
CA ILE A 127 2.68 0.94 -16.59
C ILE A 127 3.96 0.82 -15.77
N ASP A 128 4.10 1.66 -14.75
CA ASP A 128 5.15 1.50 -13.73
C ASP A 128 4.69 0.45 -12.69
N LEU A 129 5.59 0.08 -11.77
CA LEU A 129 5.29 -0.92 -10.75
C LEU A 129 4.17 -0.44 -9.80
N ALA A 130 4.16 0.85 -9.46
CA ALA A 130 3.14 1.46 -8.61
C ALA A 130 1.73 1.34 -9.21
N ARG A 131 1.58 1.56 -10.52
CA ARG A 131 0.31 1.34 -11.24
C ARG A 131 -0.02 -0.13 -11.34
N ALA A 132 0.97 -1.02 -11.53
CA ALA A 132 0.72 -2.45 -11.52
C ALA A 132 0.07 -2.87 -10.18
N GLU A 133 0.69 -2.49 -9.06
CA GLU A 133 0.17 -2.71 -7.70
C GLU A 133 -1.22 -2.08 -7.49
N ALA A 134 -1.43 -0.85 -8.00
CA ALA A 134 -2.72 -0.19 -7.93
C ALA A 134 -3.83 -1.01 -8.60
N VAL A 135 -3.54 -1.65 -9.75
CA VAL A 135 -4.54 -2.51 -10.37
C VAL A 135 -4.84 -3.74 -9.51
N ALA A 136 -3.86 -4.35 -8.84
CA ALA A 136 -4.15 -5.42 -7.87
C ALA A 136 -5.05 -4.90 -6.74
N GLY A 137 -4.76 -3.71 -6.21
CA GLY A 137 -5.56 -3.07 -5.17
C GLY A 137 -7.02 -2.86 -5.56
N ILE A 138 -7.30 -2.49 -6.82
CA ILE A 138 -8.69 -2.31 -7.31
C ILE A 138 -9.48 -3.62 -7.25
N PHE A 139 -8.88 -4.73 -7.69
CA PHE A 139 -9.56 -6.03 -7.71
C PHE A 139 -9.70 -6.66 -6.32
N GLN A 140 -8.82 -6.28 -5.38
CA GLN A 140 -8.85 -6.77 -4.00
C GLN A 140 -9.69 -5.88 -3.09
N ALA A 141 -10.04 -4.65 -3.51
CA ALA A 141 -10.79 -3.72 -2.69
C ALA A 141 -12.15 -4.28 -2.29
N THR A 142 -12.37 -4.41 -0.97
CA THR A 142 -13.65 -4.80 -0.37
C THR A 142 -14.43 -3.60 0.16
N THR A 143 -13.82 -2.42 0.24
CA THR A 143 -14.44 -1.18 0.72
C THR A 143 -14.25 -0.01 -0.27
N PRO A 144 -15.16 0.97 -0.32
CA PRO A 144 -15.03 2.18 -1.15
C PRO A 144 -13.73 2.94 -0.91
N GLU A 145 -13.25 2.92 0.33
CA GLU A 145 -12.04 3.55 0.80
C GLU A 145 -10.77 2.92 0.19
N GLN A 146 -10.68 1.59 0.27
CA GLN A 146 -9.60 0.82 -0.37
C GLN A 146 -9.61 1.04 -1.89
N LEU A 147 -10.81 1.10 -2.49
CA LEU A 147 -10.96 1.37 -3.92
C LEU A 147 -10.49 2.79 -4.29
N GLN A 148 -10.85 3.82 -3.52
CA GLN A 148 -10.39 5.21 -3.75
C GLN A 148 -8.87 5.33 -3.71
N VAL A 149 -8.23 4.63 -2.77
CA VAL A 149 -6.77 4.59 -2.66
C VAL A 149 -6.15 3.95 -3.89
N ALA A 150 -6.64 2.79 -4.30
CA ALA A 150 -6.14 2.08 -5.45
C ALA A 150 -6.34 2.89 -6.75
N LEU A 151 -7.49 3.56 -6.88
CA LEU A 151 -7.77 4.50 -7.99
C LEU A 151 -6.84 5.71 -7.99
N GLY A 152 -6.53 6.27 -6.82
CA GLY A 152 -5.58 7.38 -6.68
C GLY A 152 -4.15 7.01 -7.07
N GLN A 153 -3.71 5.78 -6.78
CA GLN A 153 -2.44 5.24 -7.25
C GLN A 153 -2.47 4.94 -8.76
N LEU A 154 -3.56 4.37 -9.27
CA LEU A 154 -3.74 4.08 -10.70
C LEU A 154 -3.72 5.36 -11.55
N ALA A 155 -4.30 6.45 -11.05
CA ALA A 155 -4.27 7.77 -11.69
C ALA A 155 -2.84 8.33 -11.88
N GLY A 156 -1.82 7.71 -11.28
CA GLY A 156 -0.42 7.91 -11.64
C GLY A 156 0.18 9.25 -11.21
N GLY A 157 -0.49 9.97 -10.31
CA GLY A 157 -0.02 11.29 -9.85
C GLY A 157 1.31 11.24 -9.11
N LEU A 158 1.63 10.13 -8.42
CA LEU A 158 2.91 9.96 -7.73
C LEU A 158 4.02 9.53 -8.70
N GLY A 159 3.79 8.48 -9.50
CA GLY A 159 4.75 7.96 -10.48
C GLY A 159 5.24 9.03 -11.45
N GLN A 160 4.33 9.81 -12.05
CA GLN A 160 4.72 10.90 -12.97
C GLN A 160 5.56 12.00 -12.31
N ARG A 161 5.28 12.32 -11.03
CA ARG A 161 6.05 13.33 -10.30
C ARG A 161 7.43 12.81 -9.95
N ILE A 162 7.53 11.53 -9.57
CA ILE A 162 8.80 10.85 -9.32
C ILE A 162 9.63 10.76 -10.60
N ASP A 163 9.03 10.38 -11.73
CA ASP A 163 9.73 10.35 -13.03
C ASP A 163 10.24 11.73 -13.45
N ARG A 164 9.44 12.79 -13.24
CA ARG A 164 9.87 14.17 -13.54
C ARG A 164 11.00 14.63 -12.62
N LEU A 165 10.93 14.31 -11.33
CA LEU A 165 12.00 14.61 -10.38
C LEU A 165 13.28 13.87 -10.78
N ARG A 166 13.19 12.58 -11.05
CA ARG A 166 14.28 11.74 -11.52
C ARG A 166 14.93 12.29 -12.79
N GLY A 167 14.14 12.71 -13.79
CA GLY A 167 14.64 13.31 -15.03
C GLY A 167 15.52 14.53 -14.74
N ARG A 168 15.05 15.45 -13.89
CA ARG A 168 15.85 16.62 -13.46
C ARG A 168 17.15 16.22 -12.77
N LEU A 169 17.12 15.22 -11.88
CA LEU A 169 18.35 14.78 -11.20
C LEU A 169 19.36 14.15 -12.18
N LEU A 170 18.90 13.42 -13.19
CA LEU A 170 19.74 12.89 -14.25
C LEU A 170 20.34 14.01 -15.10
N ASP A 171 19.55 15.02 -15.47
CA ASP A 171 20.04 16.17 -16.23
C ASP A 171 21.13 16.93 -15.44
N LEU A 172 20.92 17.12 -14.13
CA LEU A 172 21.94 17.73 -13.24
C LEU A 172 23.20 16.87 -13.12
N THR A 173 23.05 15.54 -13.04
CA THR A 173 24.18 14.61 -12.97
C THR A 173 25.01 14.66 -14.25
N ALA A 174 24.34 14.56 -15.41
CA ALA A 174 24.99 14.63 -16.71
C ALA A 174 25.72 15.96 -16.91
N TRP A 175 25.15 17.06 -16.41
CA TRP A 175 25.78 18.37 -16.48
C TRP A 175 27.04 18.47 -15.59
N LEU A 176 26.98 17.99 -14.35
CA LEU A 176 28.14 17.97 -13.46
C LEU A 176 29.26 17.10 -14.02
N GLU A 177 28.92 15.94 -14.58
CA GLU A 177 29.86 15.04 -15.23
C GLU A 177 30.50 15.68 -16.48
N ALA A 178 29.70 16.34 -17.33
CA ALA A 178 30.25 17.10 -18.46
C ALA A 178 31.17 18.24 -18.00
N THR A 179 30.85 18.93 -16.91
CA THR A 179 31.72 20.00 -16.38
C THR A 179 33.06 19.45 -15.88
N LEU A 180 33.07 18.23 -15.33
CA LEU A 180 34.29 17.54 -14.89
C LEU A 180 35.14 17.04 -16.07
N ASP A 181 34.51 16.56 -17.14
CA ASP A 181 35.21 16.00 -18.31
C ASP A 181 35.80 17.08 -19.23
N PHE A 182 35.24 18.31 -19.24
CA PHE A 182 35.59 19.37 -20.20
C PHE A 182 36.25 20.62 -19.57
N VAL A 183 36.86 20.52 -18.39
CA VAL A 183 37.50 21.64 -17.66
C VAL A 183 38.58 22.40 -18.48
N GLU A 184 39.15 21.78 -19.53
CA GLU A 184 40.19 22.38 -20.39
C GLU A 184 39.66 23.03 -21.69
N GLU A 185 38.38 22.86 -22.05
CA GLU A 185 37.80 23.40 -23.29
C GLU A 185 37.03 24.70 -23.01
N ALA A 186 37.54 25.83 -23.54
CA ALA A 186 37.06 27.19 -23.28
C ALA A 186 35.65 27.53 -23.85
N ASP A 187 34.92 26.56 -24.41
CA ASP A 187 33.69 26.78 -25.18
C ASP A 187 32.41 26.25 -24.51
N VAL A 188 32.48 25.67 -23.29
CA VAL A 188 31.28 25.30 -22.52
C VAL A 188 31.01 26.39 -21.50
N ASP A 189 29.96 27.18 -21.71
CA ASP A 189 29.50 28.19 -20.75
C ASP A 189 28.95 27.44 -19.51
N PRO A 190 29.69 27.39 -18.38
CA PRO A 190 29.30 26.53 -17.28
C PRO A 190 28.03 27.11 -16.66
N ILE A 191 26.97 26.29 -16.57
CA ILE A 191 25.82 26.62 -15.72
C ILE A 191 26.39 26.99 -14.35
N SER A 192 26.04 28.18 -13.85
CA SER A 192 26.55 28.64 -12.58
C SER A 192 26.20 27.62 -11.49
N ARG A 193 27.17 27.28 -10.62
CA ARG A 193 26.92 26.49 -9.39
C ARG A 193 25.69 26.96 -8.61
N ASN A 194 25.36 28.25 -8.70
CA ASN A 194 24.15 28.82 -8.10
C ASN A 194 22.85 28.24 -8.68
N VAL A 195 22.79 28.02 -9.99
CA VAL A 195 21.63 27.41 -10.67
C VAL A 195 21.49 25.95 -10.26
N VAL A 196 22.60 25.20 -10.21
CA VAL A 196 22.58 23.80 -9.73
C VAL A 196 22.14 23.73 -8.27
N ALA A 197 22.63 24.63 -7.42
CA ALA A 197 22.22 24.71 -6.02
C ALA A 197 20.73 25.05 -5.88
N GLU A 198 20.18 25.90 -6.74
CA GLU A 198 18.75 26.24 -6.76
C GLU A 198 17.89 25.04 -7.19
N GLU A 199 18.28 24.35 -8.26
CA GLU A 199 17.60 23.15 -8.75
C GLU A 199 17.66 21.99 -7.74
N LEU A 200 18.79 21.81 -7.04
CA LEU A 200 18.93 20.85 -5.95
C LEU A 200 17.95 21.16 -4.81
N ARG A 201 17.87 22.43 -4.39
CA ARG A 201 16.93 22.85 -3.32
C ARG A 201 15.48 22.66 -3.75
N GLY A 202 15.14 23.02 -4.99
CA GLY A 202 13.81 22.82 -5.56
C GLY A 202 13.42 21.34 -5.59
N SER A 203 14.33 20.49 -6.06
CA SER A 203 14.16 19.03 -6.11
C SER A 203 14.00 18.41 -4.71
N ALA A 204 14.81 18.84 -3.73
CA ALA A 204 14.71 18.39 -2.35
C ALA A 204 13.42 18.87 -1.65
N TRP A 205 12.91 20.06 -2.00
CA TRP A 205 11.62 20.55 -1.49
C TRP A 205 10.45 19.74 -2.06
N GLU A 206 10.48 19.45 -3.36
CA GLU A 206 9.45 18.64 -4.01
C GLU A 206 9.42 17.21 -3.45
N LEU A 207 10.58 16.57 -3.27
CA LEU A 207 10.66 15.25 -2.69
C LEU A 207 10.15 15.21 -1.24
N ARG A 208 10.44 16.24 -0.44
CA ARG A 208 9.88 16.39 0.91
C ARG A 208 8.36 16.49 0.88
N ARG A 209 7.79 17.33 -0.01
CA ARG A 209 6.34 17.43 -0.22
C ARG A 209 5.71 16.09 -0.60
N LEU A 210 6.34 15.34 -1.51
CA LEU A 210 5.86 14.01 -1.90
C LEU A 210 5.91 13.02 -0.74
N SER A 211 7.01 13.02 0.03
CA SER A 211 7.20 12.16 1.19
C SER A 211 6.21 12.47 2.33
N GLU A 212 5.91 13.74 2.56
CA GLU A 212 4.91 14.18 3.55
C GLU A 212 3.50 13.75 3.17
N VAL A 213 3.14 13.82 1.88
CA VAL A 213 1.85 13.35 1.37
C VAL A 213 1.72 11.84 1.54
N GLU A 214 2.77 11.08 1.22
CA GLU A 214 2.79 9.63 1.42
C GLU A 214 2.78 9.23 2.91
N SER A 215 3.55 9.92 3.76
CA SER A 215 3.57 9.65 5.21
C SER A 215 2.23 9.94 5.89
N LYS A 216 1.50 10.95 5.41
CA LYS A 216 0.13 11.25 5.87
C LYS A 216 -0.88 10.18 5.41
N ARG A 217 -0.65 9.56 4.25
CA ARG A 217 -1.45 8.41 3.76
C ARG A 217 -1.13 7.11 4.52
N ASP A 218 0.09 6.95 5.03
CA ASP A 218 0.54 5.75 5.77
C ASP A 218 -0.13 5.61 7.15
N ARG A 219 -0.31 6.74 7.85
CA ARG A 219 -0.98 6.81 9.17
C ARG A 219 -2.46 6.44 9.14
N THR A 220 -3.06 6.39 7.97
CA THR A 220 -4.47 6.06 7.82
C THR A 220 -4.72 4.54 7.85
N VAL A 221 -3.65 3.72 7.88
CA VAL A 221 -3.70 2.30 7.47
C VAL A 221 -3.12 1.31 8.46
N SER A 222 -2.06 1.67 9.17
CA SER A 222 -1.46 0.78 10.16
C SER A 222 -2.43 0.60 11.33
N SER A 223 -2.65 -0.64 11.78
CA SER A 223 -3.50 -1.00 12.93
C SER A 223 -3.45 0.05 14.04
N ARG A 224 -4.59 0.69 14.31
CA ARG A 224 -4.67 1.85 15.20
C ARG A 224 -4.16 1.54 16.60
N ARG A 225 -3.49 2.51 17.20
CA ARG A 225 -2.93 2.43 18.56
C ARG A 225 -3.92 3.02 19.56
N ILE A 226 -4.41 2.14 20.44
CA ILE A 226 -5.21 2.51 21.61
C ILE A 226 -4.28 2.55 22.82
N VAL A 227 -4.08 3.74 23.39
CA VAL A 227 -3.22 3.92 24.57
C VAL A 227 -4.07 4.02 25.82
N LEU A 228 -3.85 3.12 26.78
CA LEU A 228 -4.53 3.14 28.08
C LEU A 228 -3.86 4.16 28.99
N VAL A 229 -4.66 5.06 29.55
CA VAL A 229 -4.23 6.11 30.47
C VAL A 229 -5.12 6.11 31.71
N GLY A 230 -4.54 6.42 32.87
CA GLY A 230 -5.25 6.40 34.16
C GLY A 230 -4.28 6.19 35.32
N ARG A 231 -4.75 6.41 36.56
CA ARG A 231 -3.93 6.27 37.78
C ARG A 231 -3.38 4.85 37.96
N PRO A 232 -2.32 4.67 38.77
CA PRO A 232 -1.99 3.36 39.34
C PRO A 232 -3.24 2.68 39.91
N ASN A 233 -3.34 1.35 39.74
CA ASN A 233 -4.46 0.54 40.24
C ASN A 233 -5.87 0.87 39.69
N ALA A 234 -5.98 1.72 38.67
CA ALA A 234 -7.23 1.98 37.94
C ALA A 234 -7.72 0.80 37.08
N GLY A 235 -7.04 -0.36 37.13
CA GLY A 235 -7.43 -1.55 36.39
C GLY A 235 -6.96 -1.61 34.92
N LYS A 236 -6.04 -0.74 34.50
CA LYS A 236 -5.51 -0.70 33.12
C LYS A 236 -4.95 -2.04 32.65
N SER A 237 -4.03 -2.64 33.39
CA SER A 237 -3.40 -3.92 33.02
C SER A 237 -4.40 -5.09 33.01
N HIS A 238 -5.41 -5.06 33.89
CA HIS A 238 -6.50 -6.04 33.85
C HIS A 238 -7.39 -5.85 32.62
N LEU A 239 -7.71 -4.60 32.25
CA LEU A 239 -8.47 -4.28 31.05
C LEU A 239 -7.68 -4.62 29.78
N PHE A 240 -6.38 -4.33 29.74
CA PHE A 240 -5.46 -4.74 28.68
C PHE A 240 -5.54 -6.26 28.47
N ASN A 241 -5.42 -7.04 29.54
CA ASN A 241 -5.51 -8.51 29.46
C ASN A 241 -6.90 -8.98 29.01
N ALA A 242 -7.99 -8.33 29.46
CA ALA A 242 -9.35 -8.67 29.04
C ALA A 242 -9.61 -8.36 27.56
N LEU A 243 -9.04 -7.27 27.03
CA LEU A 243 -9.14 -6.89 25.62
C LEU A 243 -8.29 -7.81 24.73
N CYS A 244 -7.12 -8.24 25.21
CA CYS A 244 -6.18 -9.05 24.42
C CYS A 244 -6.44 -10.56 24.56
N GLY A 245 -6.95 -11.05 25.69
CA GLY A 245 -6.94 -12.47 26.08
C GLY A 245 -7.94 -13.40 25.37
N ALA A 246 -8.94 -12.88 24.63
CA ALA A 246 -9.91 -13.73 23.92
C ALA A 246 -9.39 -14.24 22.55
N THR A 247 -8.42 -13.56 21.93
CA THR A 247 -7.86 -13.91 20.60
C THR A 247 -6.36 -13.61 20.43
N GLY A 248 -5.70 -12.91 21.35
CA GLY A 248 -4.33 -12.42 21.19
C GLY A 248 -3.29 -13.17 22.03
N ARG A 249 -2.23 -13.68 21.38
CA ARG A 249 -0.95 -13.94 22.07
C ARG A 249 -0.34 -12.58 22.44
N ALA A 250 -0.05 -12.37 23.73
CA ALA A 250 0.82 -11.28 24.15
C ALA A 250 2.21 -11.50 23.51
N LEU A 251 2.60 -10.65 22.57
CA LEU A 251 3.97 -10.59 22.09
C LEU A 251 4.78 -9.81 23.11
N VAL A 252 5.30 -10.50 24.11
CA VAL A 252 6.38 -9.94 24.93
C VAL A 252 7.59 -9.76 24.01
N SER A 253 8.06 -8.54 23.82
CA SER A 253 9.31 -8.28 23.10
C SER A 253 10.44 -9.12 23.71
N PRO A 254 11.13 -9.98 22.93
CA PRO A 254 12.09 -10.95 23.47
C PRO A 254 13.48 -10.35 23.74
N VAL A 255 13.66 -9.03 23.65
CA VAL A 255 14.98 -8.42 23.88
C VAL A 255 15.25 -8.31 25.40
N ALA A 256 15.98 -9.28 25.92
CA ALA A 256 16.56 -9.23 27.26
C ALA A 256 17.51 -8.02 27.35
N GLY A 257 17.08 -6.95 28.04
CA GLY A 257 17.91 -5.77 28.30
C GLY A 257 17.21 -4.41 28.20
N THR A 258 15.97 -4.31 27.71
CA THR A 258 15.24 -3.04 27.75
C THR A 258 14.46 -2.91 29.05
N THR A 259 14.86 -1.96 29.89
CA THR A 259 14.16 -1.57 31.13
C THR A 259 12.66 -1.39 30.87
N ARG A 260 11.86 -2.14 31.64
CA ARG A 260 10.38 -2.19 31.67
C ARG A 260 9.77 -0.78 31.61
N ASP A 261 8.64 -0.58 30.91
CA ASP A 261 7.56 0.41 31.25
C ASP A 261 6.41 0.60 30.21
N TYR A 262 6.10 -0.37 29.33
CA TYR A 262 4.75 -0.51 28.76
C TYR A 262 4.51 -1.94 28.24
N LEU A 263 3.25 -2.38 28.24
CA LEU A 263 2.85 -3.65 27.62
C LEU A 263 2.10 -3.36 26.32
N GLU A 264 2.47 -4.05 25.24
CA GLU A 264 1.81 -3.94 23.94
C GLU A 264 1.28 -5.30 23.51
N ALA A 265 0.03 -5.35 23.04
CA ALA A 265 -0.53 -6.56 22.46
C ALA A 265 -1.57 -6.22 21.37
N ARG A 266 -1.72 -7.14 20.42
CA ARG A 266 -2.75 -7.06 19.39
C ARG A 266 -4.08 -7.55 19.94
N ALA A 267 -5.13 -6.77 19.76
CA ALA A 267 -6.50 -7.13 20.11
C ALA A 267 -7.40 -7.05 18.86
N GLU A 268 -8.36 -7.97 18.74
CA GLU A 268 -9.36 -7.95 17.69
C GLU A 268 -10.67 -7.40 18.24
N LEU A 269 -11.08 -6.19 17.84
CA LEU A 269 -12.30 -5.55 18.36
C LEU A 269 -13.57 -6.14 17.75
N ALA A 270 -13.52 -6.45 16.46
CA ALA A 270 -14.56 -7.10 15.67
C ALA A 270 -13.88 -8.01 14.61
N PRO A 271 -14.59 -8.96 13.98
CA PRO A 271 -14.00 -9.84 12.96
C PRO A 271 -13.24 -9.05 11.89
N GLY A 272 -11.93 -9.28 11.77
CA GLY A 272 -11.07 -8.59 10.80
C GLY A 272 -10.55 -7.21 11.25
N ARG A 273 -11.03 -6.66 12.37
CA ARG A 273 -10.59 -5.34 12.90
C ARG A 273 -9.62 -5.48 14.05
N SER A 274 -8.34 -5.42 13.72
CA SER A 274 -7.24 -5.49 14.68
C SER A 274 -6.70 -4.13 15.08
N VAL A 275 -6.44 -3.95 16.37
CA VAL A 275 -5.79 -2.77 16.94
C VAL A 275 -4.58 -3.17 17.77
N ILE A 276 -3.69 -2.22 17.98
CA ILE A 276 -2.62 -2.33 18.95
C ILE A 276 -3.07 -1.67 20.24
N VAL A 277 -3.07 -2.42 21.33
CA VAL A 277 -3.39 -1.93 22.66
C VAL A 277 -2.09 -1.74 23.42
N VAL A 278 -1.91 -0.56 24.02
CA VAL A 278 -0.70 -0.20 24.78
C VAL A 278 -1.11 0.15 26.22
N ASP A 279 -0.64 -0.64 27.19
CA ASP A 279 -0.74 -0.33 28.60
C ASP A 279 0.50 0.44 29.04
N THR A 280 0.33 1.74 29.28
CA THR A 280 1.39 2.57 29.87
C THR A 280 1.41 2.31 31.37
N ALA A 281 2.55 1.89 31.91
CA ALA A 281 2.72 1.78 33.36
C ALA A 281 2.34 3.13 34.00
N GLY A 282 1.66 3.09 35.16
CA GLY A 282 0.84 4.19 35.68
C GLY A 282 1.55 5.52 35.98
N GLU A 283 1.90 6.29 34.96
CA GLU A 283 2.56 7.60 35.04
C GLU A 283 1.62 8.77 35.35
N TYR A 284 0.57 8.53 36.12
CA TYR A 284 -0.20 9.62 36.70
C TYR A 284 -0.29 9.40 38.20
N GLU A 285 0.87 9.48 38.87
CA GLU A 285 0.92 9.82 40.28
C GLU A 285 2.17 10.64 40.61
N THR A 286 1.89 11.77 41.24
CA THR A 286 2.70 12.55 42.18
C THR A 286 3.91 13.36 41.68
N ALA A 287 3.99 14.57 42.23
CA ALA A 287 5.06 15.55 42.11
C ALA A 287 6.39 15.12 42.79
N GLU A 288 6.71 13.83 42.76
CA GLU A 288 7.99 13.30 43.26
C GLU A 288 8.82 12.76 42.08
N PRO A 289 10.16 12.94 42.12
CA PRO A 289 11.00 12.68 40.97
C PRO A 289 11.20 11.17 40.78
N ILE A 290 10.37 10.56 39.94
CA ILE A 290 10.69 9.29 39.26
C ILE A 290 11.61 9.61 38.08
N ASP A 291 12.56 8.70 37.81
CA ASP A 291 13.60 8.78 36.77
C ASP A 291 13.14 9.47 35.47
N ALA A 292 13.92 10.46 35.02
CA ALA A 292 13.62 11.27 33.84
C ALA A 292 13.50 10.46 32.52
N ARG A 293 13.96 9.19 32.51
CA ARG A 293 13.87 8.29 31.35
C ARG A 293 12.48 7.65 31.18
N SER A 294 11.74 7.37 32.26
CA SER A 294 10.38 6.81 32.16
C SER A 294 9.42 7.84 31.59
N GLN A 295 9.48 9.09 32.08
CA GLN A 295 8.64 10.20 31.62
C GLN A 295 8.75 10.50 30.10
N ASP A 296 9.91 10.26 29.50
CA ASP A 296 10.15 10.52 28.07
C ASP A 296 9.56 9.42 27.17
N LEU A 297 9.46 8.18 27.68
CA LEU A 297 8.93 7.03 26.94
C LEU A 297 7.39 7.03 26.92
N GLY A 298 6.75 7.26 28.08
CA GLY A 298 5.30 7.38 28.17
C GLY A 298 4.74 8.60 27.42
N ARG A 299 5.51 9.69 27.31
CA ARG A 299 5.18 10.83 26.43
C ARG A 299 5.23 10.46 24.95
N ARG A 300 6.24 9.70 24.51
CA ARG A 300 6.38 9.28 23.11
C ARG A 300 5.23 8.39 22.67
N GLU A 301 4.80 7.44 23.49
CA GLU A 301 3.65 6.58 23.16
C GLU A 301 2.33 7.36 23.09
N ARG A 302 2.15 8.37 23.95
CA ARG A 302 0.98 9.27 23.87
C ARG A 302 0.96 10.10 22.57
N LEU A 303 2.12 10.47 22.03
CA LEU A 303 2.20 11.18 20.74
C LEU A 303 1.85 10.28 19.54
N LEU A 304 1.88 8.96 19.72
CA LEU A 304 1.57 7.95 18.72
C LEU A 304 0.15 7.37 18.87
N ALA A 305 -0.64 7.86 19.83
CA ALA A 305 -1.99 7.36 20.08
C ALA A 305 -2.97 7.83 18.99
N ASP A 306 -3.71 6.88 18.41
CA ASP A 306 -4.86 7.18 17.55
C ASP A 306 -6.14 7.36 18.37
N LEU A 307 -6.19 6.75 19.56
CA LEU A 307 -7.27 6.88 20.52
C LEU A 307 -6.75 6.70 21.95
N PHE A 308 -7.23 7.55 22.87
CA PHE A 308 -6.97 7.38 24.31
C PHE A 308 -8.10 6.64 25.02
N LEU A 309 -7.74 5.61 25.77
CA LEU A 309 -8.65 4.89 26.65
C LEU A 309 -8.44 5.34 28.11
N VAL A 310 -9.29 6.25 28.56
CA VAL A 310 -9.18 6.87 29.89
C VAL A 310 -9.83 5.96 30.93
N CYS A 311 -9.01 5.22 31.65
CA CYS A 311 -9.43 4.24 32.65
C CYS A 311 -9.53 4.89 34.03
N VAL A 312 -10.73 4.91 34.59
CA VAL A 312 -11.01 5.40 35.95
C VAL A 312 -11.83 4.36 36.71
N PRO A 313 -11.65 4.18 38.03
CA PRO A 313 -12.54 3.36 38.84
C PRO A 313 -14.02 3.80 38.74
N VAL A 314 -14.95 2.88 38.98
CA VAL A 314 -16.41 3.15 38.90
C VAL A 314 -16.89 4.23 39.88
N ASP A 315 -16.21 4.40 41.00
CA ASP A 315 -16.45 5.38 42.07
C ASP A 315 -15.64 6.69 41.88
N ALA A 316 -14.88 6.83 40.80
CA ALA A 316 -14.08 8.02 40.53
C ALA A 316 -14.96 9.27 40.36
N ALA A 317 -14.54 10.38 40.98
CA ALA A 317 -15.24 11.65 40.92
C ALA A 317 -15.15 12.30 39.53
N ALA A 318 -16.15 13.10 39.15
CA ALA A 318 -16.14 13.81 37.86
C ALA A 318 -14.92 14.74 37.68
N ALA A 319 -14.45 15.34 38.77
CA ALA A 319 -13.25 16.18 38.78
C ALA A 319 -11.98 15.39 38.40
N GLU A 320 -11.93 14.10 38.74
CA GLU A 320 -10.80 13.22 38.42
C GLU A 320 -10.76 12.91 36.92
N VAL A 321 -11.93 12.63 36.32
CA VAL A 321 -12.07 12.44 34.86
C VAL A 321 -11.63 13.71 34.12
N ALA A 322 -12.13 14.87 34.55
CA ALA A 322 -11.80 16.16 33.94
C ALA A 322 -10.30 16.50 34.01
N ALA A 323 -9.60 16.09 35.08
CA ALA A 323 -8.17 16.28 35.22
C ALA A 323 -7.37 15.47 34.18
N PHE A 324 -7.74 14.21 33.92
CA PHE A 324 -7.13 13.42 32.86
C PHE A 324 -7.39 14.01 31.48
N GLU A 325 -8.62 14.45 31.24
CA GLU A 325 -9.06 15.06 30.00
C GLU A 325 -8.34 16.38 29.65
N ALA A 326 -7.90 17.13 30.67
CA ALA A 326 -7.19 18.40 30.49
C ALA A 326 -5.71 18.23 30.07
N VAL A 327 -5.09 17.08 30.38
CA VAL A 327 -3.67 16.83 30.12
C VAL A 327 -3.44 16.08 28.80
N LEU A 328 -4.49 15.49 28.22
CA LEU A 328 -4.41 14.78 26.95
C LEU A 328 -4.46 15.72 25.74
N PRO A 329 -3.77 15.40 24.63
CA PRO A 329 -3.86 16.14 23.38
C PRO A 329 -5.32 16.28 22.90
N GLY A 330 -5.78 17.52 22.71
CA GLY A 330 -7.17 17.79 22.32
C GLY A 330 -7.57 17.30 20.93
N ASN A 331 -6.60 16.95 20.08
CA ASN A 331 -6.78 16.50 18.70
C ASN A 331 -6.90 14.97 18.55
N VAL A 332 -6.75 14.21 19.64
CA VAL A 332 -6.88 12.74 19.62
C VAL A 332 -8.20 12.35 20.27
N PRO A 333 -9.01 11.47 19.64
CA PRO A 333 -10.26 11.02 20.23
C PRO A 333 -10.02 10.24 21.52
N ARG A 334 -10.99 10.31 22.43
CA ARG A 334 -10.94 9.70 23.75
C ARG A 334 -12.19 8.88 24.01
N VAL A 335 -12.04 7.79 24.76
CA VAL A 335 -13.14 6.98 25.31
C VAL A 335 -12.90 6.85 26.81
N ILE A 336 -13.89 7.24 27.61
CA ILE A 336 -13.83 7.14 29.07
C ILE A 336 -14.36 5.77 29.48
N VAL A 337 -13.59 5.05 30.30
CA VAL A 337 -13.91 3.71 30.77
C VAL A 337 -13.92 3.69 32.29
N ARG A 338 -15.09 3.34 32.86
CA ARG A 338 -15.28 3.11 34.29
C ARG A 338 -15.00 1.64 34.62
N THR A 339 -13.82 1.36 35.14
CA THR A 339 -13.33 0.01 35.48
C THR A 339 -13.86 -0.46 36.85
N LYS A 340 -13.73 -1.76 37.13
CA LYS A 340 -14.17 -2.41 38.39
C LYS A 340 -15.68 -2.25 38.65
N ALA A 341 -16.49 -2.26 37.59
CA ALA A 341 -17.95 -2.10 37.69
C ALA A 341 -18.66 -3.18 38.54
N ASP A 342 -17.99 -4.30 38.82
CA ASP A 342 -18.44 -5.37 39.72
C ASP A 342 -18.54 -4.94 41.19
N LEU A 343 -17.81 -3.90 41.61
CA LEU A 343 -17.80 -3.42 42.99
C LEU A 343 -19.00 -2.52 43.34
N GLY A 344 -19.85 -2.20 42.36
CA GLY A 344 -20.94 -1.23 42.53
C GLY A 344 -20.43 0.22 42.59
N GLY A 345 -21.28 1.16 42.19
CA GLY A 345 -20.96 2.58 42.19
C GLY A 345 -22.18 3.42 41.79
N PRO A 346 -22.14 4.75 42.03
CA PRO A 346 -23.27 5.63 41.74
C PRO A 346 -23.68 5.53 40.26
N GLU A 347 -24.98 5.54 39.96
CA GLU A 347 -25.46 5.68 38.58
C GLU A 347 -24.85 6.94 37.98
N ALA A 348 -24.20 6.79 36.84
CA ALA A 348 -23.50 7.90 36.21
C ALA A 348 -24.57 8.88 35.73
N GLU A 349 -24.44 10.15 36.08
CA GLU A 349 -25.18 11.20 35.37
C GLU A 349 -24.95 11.01 33.86
N GLU A 350 -26.05 10.90 33.10
CA GLU A 350 -26.14 10.60 31.66
C GLU A 350 -25.29 11.53 30.76
N ARG A 351 -24.66 12.56 31.33
CA ARG A 351 -23.97 13.64 30.64
C ARG A 351 -22.55 13.30 30.17
N SER A 352 -22.01 12.12 30.47
CA SER A 352 -20.68 11.72 30.00
C SER A 352 -20.69 10.30 29.42
N ALA A 353 -20.55 10.21 28.09
CA ALA A 353 -20.49 8.98 27.29
C ALA A 353 -19.31 8.08 27.73
N SER A 354 -19.52 7.32 28.81
CA SER A 354 -18.51 6.48 29.45
C SER A 354 -18.99 5.04 29.49
N VAL A 355 -18.09 4.10 29.21
CA VAL A 355 -18.39 2.66 29.18
C VAL A 355 -18.00 2.04 30.52
N ARG A 356 -18.92 1.31 31.16
CA ARG A 356 -18.66 0.59 32.41
C ARG A 356 -18.13 -0.80 32.11
N VAL A 357 -17.02 -1.19 32.72
CA VAL A 357 -16.42 -2.51 32.50
C VAL A 357 -15.95 -3.16 33.79
N SER A 358 -16.00 -4.49 33.83
CA SER A 358 -15.26 -5.31 34.78
C SER A 358 -14.42 -6.31 34.03
N ALA A 359 -13.10 -6.15 34.11
CA ALA A 359 -12.16 -7.11 33.56
C ALA A 359 -12.19 -8.46 34.29
N ALA A 360 -12.69 -8.51 35.54
CA ALA A 360 -12.78 -9.72 36.34
C ALA A 360 -13.98 -10.59 35.95
N THR A 361 -15.13 -9.97 35.66
CA THR A 361 -16.37 -10.68 35.30
C THR A 361 -16.64 -10.71 33.79
N GLY A 362 -15.91 -9.90 33.01
CA GLY A 362 -16.15 -9.72 31.57
C GLY A 362 -17.29 -8.73 31.26
N LEU A 363 -17.94 -8.17 32.29
CA LEU A 363 -19.03 -7.19 32.11
C LEU A 363 -18.55 -6.00 31.27
N GLY A 364 -19.34 -5.63 30.26
CA GLY A 364 -19.13 -4.45 29.44
C GLY A 364 -17.96 -4.48 28.47
N ILE A 365 -17.22 -5.58 28.39
CA ILE A 365 -16.10 -5.71 27.44
C ILE A 365 -16.59 -5.75 25.98
N ALA A 366 -17.75 -6.37 25.71
CA ALA A 366 -18.35 -6.38 24.38
C ALA A 366 -18.81 -4.97 23.96
N GLU A 367 -19.53 -4.26 24.84
CA GLU A 367 -19.92 -2.87 24.58
C GLU A 367 -18.71 -1.95 24.41
N LEU A 368 -17.63 -2.19 25.16
CA LEU A 368 -16.38 -1.46 24.99
C LEU A 368 -15.74 -1.71 23.63
N ARG A 369 -15.68 -2.97 23.17
CA ARG A 369 -15.18 -3.31 21.82
C ARG A 369 -16.00 -2.62 20.73
N GLN A 370 -17.32 -2.58 20.88
CA GLN A 370 -18.20 -1.89 19.93
C GLN A 370 -17.96 -0.38 19.95
N ALA A 371 -17.92 0.26 21.13
CA ALA A 371 -17.67 1.70 21.25
C ALA A 371 -16.29 2.10 20.70
N LEU A 372 -15.27 1.27 20.91
CA LEU A 372 -13.95 1.46 20.31
C LEU A 372 -14.00 1.32 18.79
N THR A 373 -14.72 0.31 18.29
CA THR A 373 -14.92 0.11 16.85
C THR A 373 -15.61 1.31 16.22
N ASP A 374 -16.75 1.76 16.75
CA ASP A 374 -17.49 2.91 16.22
C ASP A 374 -16.65 4.20 16.23
N ARG A 375 -15.85 4.38 17.28
CA ARG A 375 -14.98 5.56 17.42
C ARG A 375 -13.80 5.54 16.47
N LEU A 376 -13.27 4.36 16.15
CA LEU A 376 -12.16 4.16 15.22
C LEU A 376 -12.62 4.13 13.77
N ASP A 377 -13.80 3.57 13.49
CA ASP A 377 -14.46 3.59 12.18
C ASP A 377 -14.77 5.03 11.75
N GLY A 378 -15.15 5.89 12.70
CA GLY A 378 -15.27 7.33 12.49
C GLY A 378 -13.95 8.03 12.11
N LEU A 379 -12.83 7.29 12.08
CA LEU A 379 -11.50 7.74 11.66
C LEU A 379 -10.97 6.99 10.41
N GLU A 380 -11.68 6.03 9.77
CA GLU A 380 -11.19 5.20 8.64
C GLU A 380 -11.25 5.90 7.28
N PRO A 381 -10.21 5.70 6.44
CA PRO A 381 -10.14 4.56 5.48
C PRO A 381 -9.08 3.44 5.68
N GLU A 382 -9.47 2.15 5.59
CA GLU A 382 -8.63 0.92 5.57
C GLU A 382 -7.68 0.81 4.35
N ILE A 383 -6.45 0.30 4.51
CA ILE A 383 -5.61 -0.12 3.36
C ILE A 383 -4.81 -1.42 3.65
N ASP A 384 -4.64 -2.27 2.62
CA ASP A 384 -4.20 -3.67 2.70
C ASP A 384 -2.65 -3.89 2.80
N THR A 385 -2.22 -5.08 3.25
CA THR A 385 -0.83 -5.47 3.58
C THR A 385 0.17 -5.50 2.41
N VAL A 386 -0.29 -5.67 1.17
CA VAL A 386 0.56 -5.48 -0.04
C VAL A 386 0.91 -4.01 -0.19
N VAL A 387 -0.10 -3.15 -0.02
CA VAL A 387 0.12 -1.71 -0.01
C VAL A 387 1.04 -1.35 1.16
N ALA A 388 0.96 -2.04 2.30
CA ALA A 388 1.91 -1.85 3.40
C ALA A 388 3.35 -2.22 3.03
N GLY A 389 3.60 -3.38 2.37
CA GLY A 389 4.94 -3.77 1.92
C GLY A 389 5.52 -2.85 0.84
N THR A 390 4.69 -2.49 -0.13
CA THR A 390 4.99 -1.47 -1.15
C THR A 390 5.27 -0.12 -0.51
N ARG A 391 4.48 0.31 0.48
CA ARG A 391 4.67 1.58 1.19
C ARG A 391 5.91 1.63 2.03
N VAL A 392 6.27 0.55 2.72
CA VAL A 392 7.54 0.47 3.45
C VAL A 392 8.70 0.64 2.47
N ARG A 393 8.64 -0.06 1.32
CA ARG A 393 9.65 0.06 0.26
C ARG A 393 9.72 1.46 -0.34
N VAL A 394 8.56 2.02 -0.74
CA VAL A 394 8.46 3.38 -1.32
C VAL A 394 8.86 4.43 -0.29
N GLY A 395 8.42 4.31 0.95
CA GLY A 395 8.78 5.23 2.03
C GLY A 395 10.27 5.19 2.38
N GLU A 396 10.90 4.00 2.42
CA GLU A 396 12.36 3.88 2.59
C GLU A 396 13.09 4.48 1.40
N ALA A 397 12.66 4.19 0.17
CA ALA A 397 13.25 4.72 -1.04
C ALA A 397 13.16 6.26 -1.11
N LEU A 398 12.00 6.85 -0.79
CA LEU A 398 11.83 8.30 -0.70
C LEU A 398 12.69 8.93 0.40
N ARG A 399 12.81 8.29 1.58
CA ARG A 399 13.71 8.74 2.66
C ARG A 399 15.18 8.64 2.25
N SER A 400 15.56 7.58 1.54
CA SER A 400 16.92 7.40 1.04
C SER A 400 17.27 8.48 0.02
N ALA A 401 16.41 8.69 -0.98
CA ALA A 401 16.57 9.77 -1.96
C ALA A 401 16.62 11.16 -1.30
N GLY A 402 15.83 11.38 -0.25
CA GLY A 402 15.82 12.62 0.52
C GLY A 402 17.13 12.87 1.26
N ARG A 403 17.74 11.83 1.85
CA ARG A 403 19.04 11.93 2.50
C ARG A 403 20.14 12.26 1.49
N SER A 404 20.18 11.55 0.37
CA SER A 404 21.19 11.78 -0.67
C SER A 404 21.07 13.19 -1.28
N LEU A 405 19.84 13.67 -1.55
CA LEU A 405 19.65 15.04 -2.04
C LEU A 405 20.04 16.11 -1.02
N ALA A 406 19.77 15.88 0.28
CA ALA A 406 20.22 16.79 1.33
C ALA A 406 21.75 16.85 1.39
N GLN A 407 22.41 15.70 1.31
CA GLN A 407 23.87 15.61 1.29
C GLN A 407 24.47 16.31 0.06
N ALA A 408 23.91 16.10 -1.14
CA ALA A 408 24.32 16.81 -2.35
C ALA A 408 24.21 18.34 -2.20
N ALA A 409 23.10 18.82 -1.61
CA ALA A 409 22.87 20.24 -1.39
C ALA A 409 23.82 20.84 -0.34
N GLU A 410 24.14 20.11 0.73
CA GLU A 410 25.12 20.50 1.75
C GLU A 410 26.53 20.59 1.15
N THR A 411 26.95 19.56 0.39
CA THR A 411 28.23 19.53 -0.31
C THR A 411 28.37 20.71 -1.28
N MET A 412 27.31 21.00 -2.05
CA MET A 412 27.28 22.15 -2.97
C MET A 412 27.38 23.48 -2.22
N ALA A 413 26.65 23.65 -1.10
CA ALA A 413 26.69 24.87 -0.29
C ALA A 413 28.05 25.09 0.39
N ALA A 414 28.72 24.00 0.79
CA ALA A 414 30.06 24.04 1.36
C ALA A 414 31.17 24.25 0.31
N SER A 415 30.81 24.46 -0.97
CA SER A 415 31.76 24.53 -2.10
C SER A 415 32.63 23.28 -2.24
N GLY A 416 32.08 22.11 -1.92
CA GLY A 416 32.73 20.81 -2.14
C GLY A 416 32.99 20.51 -3.62
N GLY A 417 33.62 19.37 -3.89
CA GLY A 417 33.91 18.91 -5.26
C GLY A 417 32.64 18.49 -5.99
N ASP A 418 32.52 18.86 -7.28
CA ASP A 418 31.37 18.52 -8.13
C ASP A 418 31.21 16.99 -8.29
N GLU A 419 32.30 16.24 -8.20
CA GLU A 419 32.31 14.76 -8.15
C GLU A 419 31.49 14.19 -7.00
N LEU A 420 31.60 14.78 -5.80
CA LEU A 420 30.89 14.33 -4.61
C LEU A 420 29.39 14.60 -4.75
N VAL A 421 29.04 15.76 -5.33
CA VAL A 421 27.65 16.12 -5.61
C VAL A 421 27.05 15.16 -6.64
N ALA A 422 27.80 14.79 -7.69
CA ALA A 422 27.35 13.82 -8.70
C ALA A 422 27.16 12.40 -8.11
N ILE A 423 27.99 11.98 -7.15
CA ILE A 423 27.82 10.71 -6.43
C ILE A 423 26.51 10.71 -5.64
N ASP A 424 26.25 11.77 -4.87
CA ASP A 424 25.04 11.87 -4.05
C ASP A 424 23.77 11.96 -4.92
N LEU A 425 23.84 12.65 -6.08
CA LEU A 425 22.77 12.68 -7.06
C LEU A 425 22.46 11.31 -7.66
N ARG A 426 23.48 10.52 -8.01
CA ARG A 426 23.31 9.13 -8.50
C ARG A 426 22.62 8.26 -7.45
N ALA A 427 23.05 8.33 -6.20
CA ALA A 427 22.40 7.61 -5.10
C ALA A 427 20.93 8.02 -4.91
N ALA A 428 20.60 9.31 -5.14
CA ALA A 428 19.21 9.76 -5.13
C ALA A 428 18.40 9.17 -6.29
N VAL A 429 18.96 9.14 -7.50
CA VAL A 429 18.32 8.56 -8.69
C VAL A 429 18.06 7.06 -8.50
N GLU A 430 19.05 6.30 -8.03
CA GLU A 430 18.92 4.86 -7.73
C GLU A 430 17.79 4.60 -6.72
N ALA A 431 17.72 5.40 -5.65
CA ALA A 431 16.64 5.30 -4.69
C ALA A 431 15.27 5.62 -5.31
N LEU A 432 15.17 6.58 -6.23
CA LEU A 432 13.91 6.84 -6.95
C LEU A 432 13.57 5.74 -7.97
N ASP A 433 14.57 5.07 -8.54
CA ASP A 433 14.38 3.93 -9.45
C ASP A 433 13.76 2.72 -8.75
N VAL A 434 14.05 2.54 -7.46
CA VAL A 434 13.29 1.61 -6.61
C VAL A 434 11.80 1.98 -6.65
N VAL A 435 11.40 3.23 -6.43
CA VAL A 435 9.97 3.62 -6.42
C VAL A 435 9.30 3.37 -7.77
N ALA A 436 9.97 3.69 -8.87
CA ALA A 436 9.50 3.40 -10.23
C ALA A 436 9.46 1.90 -10.55
N GLY A 437 10.15 1.09 -9.76
CA GLY A 437 10.24 -0.37 -9.90
C GLY A 437 11.34 -0.84 -10.85
N LYS A 438 12.17 0.05 -11.41
CA LYS A 438 13.14 -0.30 -12.45
C LYS A 438 14.22 -1.29 -12.00
N ASP A 439 14.53 -1.30 -10.69
CA ASP A 439 15.45 -2.26 -10.06
C ASP A 439 14.72 -3.30 -9.19
N ALA A 440 13.44 -3.57 -9.46
CA ALA A 440 12.71 -4.59 -8.72
C ALA A 440 13.34 -5.97 -8.97
N THR A 441 13.84 -6.59 -7.90
CA THR A 441 14.35 -7.97 -7.93
C THR A 441 13.28 -8.93 -8.41
N GLU A 442 13.67 -10.01 -9.09
CA GLU A 442 12.75 -11.05 -9.59
C GLU A 442 11.82 -11.59 -8.47
N GLU A 443 12.32 -11.75 -7.24
CA GLU A 443 11.50 -12.21 -6.10
C GLU A 443 10.36 -11.25 -5.73
N VAL A 444 10.61 -9.95 -5.83
CA VAL A 444 9.60 -8.90 -5.56
C VAL A 444 8.56 -8.89 -6.66
N LEU A 445 8.98 -9.02 -7.92
CA LEU A 445 8.07 -9.13 -9.06
C LEU A 445 7.22 -10.39 -8.95
N ASP A 446 7.81 -11.55 -8.67
CA ASP A 446 7.11 -12.81 -8.43
C ASP A 446 6.05 -12.65 -7.32
N ARG A 447 6.41 -12.03 -6.20
CA ARG A 447 5.50 -11.85 -5.05
C ARG A 447 4.34 -10.89 -5.35
N ILE A 448 4.55 -9.88 -6.19
CA ILE A 448 3.51 -8.92 -6.60
C ILE A 448 2.57 -9.60 -7.62
N PHE A 449 3.12 -10.19 -8.68
CA PHE A 449 2.33 -10.70 -9.80
C PHE A 449 1.62 -12.03 -9.51
N SER A 450 2.18 -12.87 -8.64
CA SER A 450 1.52 -14.12 -8.20
C SER A 450 0.20 -13.94 -7.46
N ARG A 451 -0.09 -12.73 -6.95
CA ARG A 451 -1.34 -12.39 -6.24
C ARG A 451 -2.45 -11.87 -7.14
N PHE A 452 -2.19 -11.70 -8.44
CA PHE A 452 -3.22 -11.35 -9.40
C PHE A 452 -3.97 -12.60 -9.85
N CYS A 453 -5.23 -12.43 -10.25
CA CYS A 453 -5.95 -13.46 -10.97
C CYS A 453 -5.26 -13.81 -12.31
N ILE A 454 -5.42 -15.06 -12.74
CA ILE A 454 -5.08 -15.46 -14.11
C ILE A 454 -6.03 -14.73 -15.07
N GLY A 455 -5.51 -14.23 -16.20
CA GLY A 455 -6.32 -13.57 -17.24
C GLY A 455 -6.57 -12.07 -17.05
N LYS A 456 -6.38 -11.59 -15.82
CA LYS A 456 -6.57 -10.21 -15.36
C LYS A 456 -7.85 -9.51 -15.84
#